data_AF-A0A498KZK0-F1
#
_entry.id   AF-A0A498KZK0-F1
#
_cell.length_a   1.000
_cell.length_b   1.000
_cell.length_c   1.000
_cell.angle_alpha   90.00
_cell.angle_beta   90.00
_cell.angle_gamma   90.00
#
_symmetry.space_group_name_H-M   'P 1'
#
loop_
_entity.id
_entity.type
_entity.pdbx_description
1 polymer ?
#
loop_
_entity_poly.entity_id
_entity_poly.type
_entity_poly.pdbx_seq_one_letter_code
_entity_poly.pdbx_strand_id
1 'polypeptide(L)'
;MTQTDPESDDESRPRWWQRAVDHFEAHDLVPYQPPRFEDGTLKHTVEAELERRFGVTITLRCKNADVGDDWTVLVDGRPVGTVGRYRSRDGYTVYEIEPDEFRDLIRSAVHDE
;
A
#
# COMPACT_ATOMS: atom_id res chain seq x y z
N MET A 1 23.76 -4.96 27.37
CA MET A 1 23.20 -5.69 26.21
C MET A 1 22.62 -4.63 25.30
N THR A 2 23.40 -4.19 24.31
CA THR A 2 22.92 -3.22 23.32
C THR A 2 22.05 -4.00 22.35
N GLN A 3 20.76 -3.72 22.37
CA GLN A 3 19.80 -4.23 21.41
C GLN A 3 20.13 -3.59 20.06
N THR A 4 20.93 -4.29 19.26
CA THR A 4 21.08 -3.99 17.84
C THR A 4 19.79 -4.44 17.18
N ASP A 5 18.82 -3.52 17.11
CA ASP A 5 17.69 -3.64 16.21
C ASP A 5 18.27 -3.74 14.78
N PRO A 6 17.88 -4.74 13.96
CA PRO A 6 18.29 -4.78 12.56
C PRO A 6 17.47 -3.74 11.77
N GLU A 7 17.65 -2.46 12.10
CA GLU A 7 17.26 -1.38 11.21
C GLU A 7 18.26 -1.34 10.04
N SER A 8 17.72 -1.61 8.86
CA SER A 8 18.26 -1.17 7.57
C SER A 8 19.39 -2.01 6.97
N ASP A 9 19.02 -3.18 6.46
CA ASP A 9 19.65 -3.70 5.23
C ASP A 9 19.14 -2.83 4.06
N ASP A 10 19.88 -1.76 3.80
CA ASP A 10 19.53 -0.60 2.98
C ASP A 10 20.15 -0.69 1.57
N GLU A 11 20.03 -1.81 0.85
CA GLU A 11 20.59 -1.89 -0.52
C GLU A 11 19.63 -2.49 -1.57
N SER A 12 18.41 -2.87 -1.22
CA SER A 12 17.40 -3.39 -2.17
C SER A 12 16.02 -2.74 -2.07
N ARG A 13 15.91 -1.56 -1.44
CA ARG A 13 14.63 -0.85 -1.34
C ARG A 13 14.26 -0.20 -2.68
N PRO A 14 13.04 -0.39 -3.20
CA PRO A 14 12.61 0.24 -4.44
C PRO A 14 12.61 1.77 -4.30
N ARG A 15 12.90 2.49 -5.40
CA ARG A 15 13.12 3.95 -5.39
C ARG A 15 11.96 4.76 -4.81
N TRP A 16 10.72 4.28 -4.92
CA TRP A 16 9.55 4.94 -4.33
C TRP A 16 9.61 4.94 -2.79
N TRP A 17 10.17 3.88 -2.19
CA TRP A 17 10.29 3.75 -0.74
C TRP A 17 11.37 4.69 -0.22
N GLN A 18 12.54 4.72 -0.87
CA GLN A 18 13.61 5.68 -0.51
C GLN A 18 13.11 7.12 -0.58
N ARG A 19 12.34 7.49 -1.61
CA ARG A 19 11.74 8.83 -1.71
C ARG A 19 10.76 9.15 -0.59
N ALA A 20 9.98 8.16 -0.14
CA ALA A 20 9.07 8.36 0.97
C ALA A 20 9.81 8.48 2.31
N VAL A 21 10.87 7.69 2.52
CA VAL A 21 11.73 7.78 3.71
C VAL A 21 12.42 9.14 3.78
N ASP A 22 13.07 9.58 2.70
CA ASP A 22 13.73 10.88 2.59
C ASP A 22 12.76 12.04 2.91
N HIS A 23 11.52 11.96 2.41
CA HIS A 23 10.49 12.95 2.73
C HIS A 23 10.12 12.95 4.21
N PHE A 24 9.96 11.79 4.84
CA PHE A 24 9.61 11.69 6.26
C PHE A 24 10.76 12.17 7.16
N GLU A 25 12.00 11.79 6.84
CA GLU A 25 13.20 12.25 7.54
C GLU A 25 13.36 13.78 7.41
N ALA A 26 13.16 14.34 6.22
CA ALA A 26 13.19 15.78 6.00
C ALA A 26 12.13 16.56 6.81
N HIS A 27 11.07 15.88 7.26
CA HIS A 27 9.99 16.46 8.05
C HIS A 27 10.04 16.07 9.54
N ASP A 28 11.12 15.44 10.03
CA ASP A 28 11.29 14.97 11.42
C ASP A 28 10.13 14.06 11.87
N LEU A 29 9.58 13.29 10.93
CA LEU A 29 8.48 12.35 11.17
C LEU A 29 9.01 10.98 11.59
N VAL A 30 8.13 10.17 12.19
CA VAL A 30 8.42 8.75 12.49
C VAL A 30 8.86 8.00 11.23
N PRO A 31 9.75 7.00 11.34
CA PRO A 31 10.24 6.24 10.20
C PRO A 31 9.11 5.75 9.30
N TYR A 32 9.17 6.07 8.01
CA TYR A 32 8.12 5.69 7.06
C TYR A 32 8.08 4.17 6.90
N GLN A 33 7.02 3.57 7.45
CA GLN A 33 6.71 2.17 7.23
C GLN A 33 5.61 2.08 6.15
N PRO A 34 5.94 1.51 4.97
CA PRO A 34 5.00 1.45 3.87
C PRO A 34 3.80 0.58 4.22
N PRO A 35 2.62 0.90 3.67
CA PRO A 35 1.45 0.06 3.79
C PRO A 35 1.67 -1.34 3.21
N ARG A 36 1.09 -2.34 3.88
CA ARG A 36 1.17 -3.75 3.49
C ARG A 36 -0.22 -4.37 3.37
N PHE A 37 -0.33 -5.42 2.57
CA PHE A 37 -1.46 -6.35 2.62
C PHE A 37 -1.38 -7.21 3.89
N GLU A 38 -2.44 -7.96 4.17
CA GLU A 38 -2.49 -8.88 5.32
C GLU A 38 -1.33 -9.89 5.33
N ASP A 39 -0.94 -10.37 4.15
CA ASP A 39 0.20 -11.30 3.96
C ASP A 39 1.58 -10.62 4.19
N GLY A 40 1.62 -9.31 4.40
CA GLY A 40 2.86 -8.54 4.57
C GLY A 40 3.46 -8.03 3.26
N THR A 41 2.86 -8.38 2.12
CA THR A 41 3.26 -7.88 0.80
C THR A 41 3.08 -6.36 0.70
N LEU A 42 4.06 -5.67 0.12
CA LEU A 42 4.01 -4.21 -0.06
C LEU A 42 2.95 -3.82 -1.09
N LYS A 43 2.00 -2.99 -0.66
CA LYS A 43 0.92 -2.48 -1.52
C LYS A 43 1.47 -1.84 -2.80
N HIS A 44 2.43 -0.94 -2.66
CA HIS A 44 2.99 -0.18 -3.79
C HIS A 44 3.67 -1.05 -4.84
N THR A 45 4.25 -2.19 -4.45
CA THR A 45 4.86 -3.12 -5.41
C THR A 45 3.80 -3.77 -6.28
N VAL A 46 2.68 -4.21 -5.66
CA VAL A 46 1.56 -4.85 -6.39
C VAL A 46 0.83 -3.83 -7.26
N GLU A 47 0.57 -2.62 -6.75
CA GLU A 47 -0.01 -1.53 -7.55
C GLU A 47 0.86 -1.25 -8.77
N ALA A 48 2.16 -0.96 -8.59
CA ALA A 48 3.05 -0.64 -9.70
C ALA A 48 3.22 -1.80 -10.70
N GLU A 49 3.12 -3.06 -10.26
CA GLU A 49 3.08 -4.21 -11.16
C GLU A 49 1.80 -4.20 -12.02
N LEU A 50 0.64 -4.06 -11.38
CA LEU A 50 -0.67 -4.09 -12.03
C LEU A 50 -0.88 -2.88 -12.97
N GLU A 51 -0.51 -1.69 -12.53
CA GLU A 51 -0.57 -0.46 -13.34
C GLU A 51 0.28 -0.60 -14.61
N ARG A 52 1.50 -1.14 -14.49
CA ARG A 52 2.35 -1.39 -15.68
C ARG A 52 1.82 -2.52 -16.56
N ARG A 53 1.24 -3.56 -15.96
CA ARG A 53 0.73 -4.73 -16.68
C ARG A 53 -0.53 -4.43 -17.48
N PHE A 54 -1.44 -3.66 -16.92
CA PHE A 54 -2.74 -3.35 -17.51
C PHE A 54 -2.83 -1.92 -18.06
N GLY A 55 -1.85 -1.06 -17.79
CA GLY A 55 -1.85 0.34 -18.23
C GLY A 55 -2.87 1.21 -17.51
N VAL A 56 -3.32 0.82 -16.31
CA VAL A 56 -4.33 1.53 -15.52
C VAL A 56 -3.68 2.30 -14.36
N THR A 57 -4.42 3.24 -13.78
CA THR A 57 -4.02 3.92 -12.53
C THR A 57 -4.81 3.37 -11.36
N ILE A 58 -4.13 2.89 -10.32
CA ILE A 58 -4.76 2.35 -9.12
C ILE A 58 -4.67 3.38 -8.01
N THR A 59 -5.81 3.76 -7.46
CA THR A 59 -5.91 4.73 -6.37
C THR A 59 -6.80 4.17 -5.30
N LEU A 60 -6.33 4.15 -4.05
CA LEU A 60 -7.21 3.85 -2.93
C LEU A 60 -7.58 5.15 -2.22
N ARG A 61 -8.88 5.39 -2.03
CA ARG A 61 -9.39 6.53 -1.27
C ARG A 61 -10.25 6.07 -0.12
N CYS A 62 -10.07 6.69 1.03
CA CYS A 62 -11.03 6.64 2.14
C CYS A 62 -12.32 7.32 1.66
N LYS A 63 -13.43 6.57 1.54
CA LYS A 63 -14.70 7.12 1.05
C LYS A 63 -15.42 7.93 2.13
N ASN A 64 -15.26 7.55 3.39
CA ASN A 64 -15.74 8.30 4.54
C ASN A 64 -14.54 8.65 5.42
N ALA A 65 -14.48 9.89 5.90
CA ALA A 65 -13.39 10.41 6.71
C ALA A 65 -13.48 9.97 8.20
N ASP A 66 -14.09 8.82 8.48
CA ASP A 66 -14.18 8.26 9.82
C ASP A 66 -13.03 7.29 10.08
N VAL A 67 -12.59 7.23 11.33
CA VAL A 67 -11.48 6.39 11.76
C VAL A 67 -11.93 4.94 11.74
N GLY A 68 -11.45 4.18 10.75
CA GLY A 68 -11.75 2.76 10.57
C GLY A 68 -12.57 2.42 9.31
N ASP A 69 -12.91 3.41 8.50
CA ASP A 69 -13.72 3.16 7.29
C ASP A 69 -12.97 2.46 6.16
N ASP A 70 -13.74 1.66 5.42
CA ASP A 70 -13.31 0.94 4.23
C ASP A 70 -12.74 1.90 3.16
N TRP A 71 -11.59 1.51 2.62
CA TRP A 71 -10.96 2.21 1.51
C TRP A 71 -11.56 1.73 0.20
N THR A 72 -12.07 2.63 -0.61
CA THR A 72 -12.50 2.30 -1.97
C THR A 72 -11.28 2.18 -2.86
N VAL A 73 -11.17 1.06 -3.58
CA VAL A 73 -10.20 0.84 -4.64
C VAL A 73 -10.76 1.43 -5.92
N LEU A 74 -10.03 2.35 -6.53
CA LEU A 74 -10.36 2.97 -7.80
C LEU A 74 -9.35 2.54 -8.86
N VAL A 75 -9.85 2.14 -10.02
CA VAL A 75 -9.07 1.84 -11.23
C VAL A 75 -9.45 2.86 -12.28
N ASP A 76 -8.48 3.65 -12.73
CA ASP A 76 -8.71 4.78 -13.63
C ASP A 76 -9.80 5.75 -13.12
N GLY A 77 -9.85 5.94 -11.80
CA GLY A 77 -10.86 6.75 -11.13
C GLY A 77 -12.26 6.12 -11.04
N ARG A 78 -12.45 4.88 -11.51
CA ARG A 78 -13.70 4.12 -11.33
C ARG A 78 -13.61 3.24 -10.07
N PRO A 79 -14.57 3.30 -9.13
CA PRO A 79 -14.57 2.44 -7.96
C PRO A 79 -14.85 0.99 -8.36
N VAL A 80 -13.93 0.08 -8.06
CA VAL A 80 -14.04 -1.35 -8.41
C VAL A 80 -14.33 -2.23 -7.21
N GLY A 81 -14.05 -1.74 -6.00
CA GLY A 81 -14.28 -2.46 -4.76
C GLY A 81 -13.93 -1.65 -3.53
N THR A 82 -14.06 -2.26 -2.36
CA THR A 82 -13.72 -1.69 -1.07
C THR A 82 -12.85 -2.66 -0.28
N VAL A 83 -11.89 -2.13 0.48
CA VAL A 83 -10.94 -2.89 1.28
C VAL A 83 -10.85 -2.29 2.68
N GLY A 84 -10.99 -3.15 3.69
CA GLY A 84 -10.80 -2.79 5.09
C GLY A 84 -9.33 -2.49 5.40
N ARG A 85 -9.08 -1.75 6.47
CA ARG A 85 -7.71 -1.56 6.97
C ARG A 85 -7.71 -1.45 8.48
N TYR A 86 -6.61 -1.90 9.07
CA TYR A 86 -6.29 -1.57 10.44
C TYR A 86 -4.87 -1.00 10.54
N ARG A 87 -4.63 -0.24 11.61
CA ARG A 87 -3.29 0.23 11.94
C ARG A 87 -2.66 -0.78 12.89
N SER A 88 -1.53 -1.36 12.48
CA SER A 88 -0.75 -2.20 13.37
C SER A 88 -0.19 -1.39 14.53
N ARG A 89 0.15 -2.08 15.62
CA ARG A 89 0.74 -1.46 16.84
C ARG A 89 2.04 -0.71 16.52
N ASP A 90 2.80 -1.20 15.55
CA ASP A 90 4.02 -0.60 15.01
C ASP A 90 3.77 0.62 14.10
N GLY A 91 2.52 1.07 13.96
CA GLY A 91 2.19 2.33 13.32
C GLY A 91 2.02 2.29 11.80
N TYR A 92 2.19 1.14 11.14
CA TYR A 92 1.90 0.94 9.72
C TYR A 92 0.46 0.53 9.45
N THR A 93 0.00 0.78 8.22
CA THR A 93 -1.33 0.38 7.76
C THR A 93 -1.29 -1.01 7.14
N VAL A 94 -2.19 -1.89 7.59
CA VAL A 94 -2.43 -3.20 6.99
C VAL A 94 -3.78 -3.16 6.30
N TYR A 95 -3.82 -3.54 5.03
CA TYR A 95 -5.06 -3.74 4.30
C TYR A 95 -5.55 -5.17 4.49
N GLU A 96 -6.82 -5.31 4.86
CA GLU A 96 -7.52 -6.59 5.08
C GLU A 96 -7.94 -7.18 3.74
N ILE A 97 -6.98 -7.35 2.84
CA ILE A 97 -7.15 -8.04 1.56
C ILE A 97 -5.86 -8.76 1.22
N GLU A 98 -6.00 -9.94 0.63
CA GLU A 98 -4.84 -10.66 0.09
C GLU A 98 -4.36 -10.02 -1.21
N PRO A 99 -3.04 -10.08 -1.50
CA PRO A 99 -2.51 -9.54 -2.74
C PRO A 99 -3.12 -10.19 -3.98
N ASP A 100 -3.42 -11.50 -3.94
CA ASP A 100 -4.03 -12.20 -5.06
C ASP A 100 -5.50 -11.84 -5.26
N GLU A 101 -6.28 -11.66 -4.17
CA GLU A 101 -7.64 -11.15 -4.26
C GLU A 101 -7.66 -9.72 -4.83
N PHE A 102 -6.72 -8.87 -4.39
CA PHE A 102 -6.55 -7.54 -4.96
C PHE A 102 -6.21 -7.59 -6.46
N ARG A 103 -5.30 -8.48 -6.88
CA ARG A 103 -4.98 -8.68 -8.30
C ARG A 103 -6.20 -9.13 -9.11
N ASP A 104 -6.98 -10.05 -8.57
CA ASP A 104 -8.19 -10.56 -9.21
C ASP A 104 -9.25 -9.47 -9.37
N LEU A 105 -9.42 -8.62 -8.35
CA LEU A 105 -10.31 -7.45 -8.38
C LEU A 105 -9.95 -6.49 -9.51
N ILE A 106 -8.67 -6.10 -9.60
CA ILE A 106 -8.17 -5.20 -10.64
C ILE A 106 -8.31 -5.86 -12.01
N ARG A 107 -7.94 -7.13 -12.13
CA ARG A 107 -8.07 -7.91 -13.36
C ARG A 107 -9.51 -7.94 -13.84
N SER A 108 -10.46 -8.25 -12.96
CA SER A 108 -11.88 -8.28 -13.27
C SER A 108 -12.35 -6.92 -13.81
N ALA A 109 -11.94 -5.84 -13.15
CA ALA A 109 -12.31 -4.48 -13.56
C ALA A 109 -11.77 -4.06 -14.93
N VAL A 110 -10.58 -4.51 -15.33
CA VAL A 110 -10.01 -4.18 -16.65
C VAL A 110 -10.49 -5.09 -17.78
N HIS A 111 -11.09 -6.24 -17.46
CA HIS A 111 -11.66 -7.16 -18.45
C HIS A 111 -13.15 -6.96 -18.70
N ASP A 112 -13.83 -6.14 -17.90
CA ASP A 112 -15.25 -5.78 -18.09
C ASP A 112 -15.46 -4.64 -19.11
N GLU A 113 -14.42 -4.27 -19.88
CA GLU A 113 -14.47 -3.25 -20.96
C GLU A 113 -14.47 -3.85 -22.38
#